data_AF-A0A412IDF3-F1
#
_entry.id   AF-A0A412IDF3-F1
#
_cell.length_a   1.000
_cell.length_b   1.000
_cell.length_c   1.000
_cell.angle_alpha   90.00
_cell.angle_beta   90.00
_cell.angle_gamma   90.00
#
_symmetry.space_group_name_H-M   'P 1'
#
loop_
_entity.id
_entity.type
_entity.pdbx_description
1 polymer ?
#
loop_
_entity_poly.entity_id
_entity_poly.type
_entity_poly.pdbx_seq_one_letter_code
_entity_poly.pdbx_strand_id
1 'polypeptide(L)'
;MKKIDIPLKNALKEFLEPYGFKKVRGRYPYFVKVINDEIIQVITFRNLIGMGYITIVGVATVYGGEIDFSISPKDNGNWLDNYDIGIYKRLKFDNEKFIDIPETKYPLIEPDIEEKDFQQAIEYTISIVQNLLLPVLARVTDLPSCVSFYQQFSRSELSLYSEIKDISEGLLNFLVFKNVEEYQKNRMMLYDKGKMEMLKEMELGYLPYTQEDYERAVIEKLEYTQEQIRLFTEQRNSPEILAEIEYRKNLNIKSLREQKVI
;
A
#
# COMPACT_ATOMS: atom_id res chain seq x y z
N MET A 1 14.01 9.55 -21.81
CA MET A 1 13.98 9.92 -20.38
C MET A 1 13.73 11.40 -20.33
N LYS A 2 12.71 11.87 -19.61
CA LYS A 2 12.48 13.31 -19.50
C LYS A 2 13.59 13.89 -18.60
N LYS A 3 13.95 15.16 -18.78
CA LYS A 3 15.11 15.78 -18.12
C LYS A 3 15.07 15.65 -16.57
N ILE A 4 13.90 15.57 -15.95
CA ILE A 4 13.73 15.53 -14.49
C ILE A 4 13.91 14.15 -13.84
N ASP A 5 13.87 13.04 -14.61
CA ASP A 5 14.01 11.67 -14.09
C ASP A 5 15.28 11.47 -13.25
N ILE A 6 16.40 11.96 -13.78
CA ILE A 6 17.73 11.78 -13.18
C ILE A 6 17.89 12.65 -11.93
N PRO A 7 17.62 13.97 -11.99
CA PRO A 7 17.62 14.83 -10.79
C PRO A 7 16.72 14.30 -9.66
N LEU A 8 15.46 13.96 -9.97
CA LEU A 8 14.52 13.45 -8.95
C LEU A 8 15.02 12.16 -8.30
N LYS A 9 15.51 11.21 -9.12
CA LYS A 9 16.09 9.96 -8.61
C LYS A 9 17.28 10.20 -7.70
N ASN A 10 18.19 11.11 -8.05
CA ASN A 10 19.37 11.39 -7.25
C ASN A 10 18.98 12.07 -5.93
N ALA A 11 18.08 13.04 -5.99
CA ALA A 11 17.60 13.75 -4.80
C ALA A 11 16.87 12.81 -3.82
N LEU A 12 15.99 11.93 -4.32
CA LEU A 12 15.34 10.90 -3.48
C LEU A 12 16.35 9.90 -2.92
N LYS A 13 17.37 9.50 -3.70
CA LYS A 13 18.42 8.59 -3.22
C LYS A 13 19.14 9.17 -2.00
N GLU A 14 19.63 10.40 -2.13
CA GLU A 14 20.38 11.09 -1.09
C GLU A 14 19.50 11.36 0.14
N PHE A 15 18.27 11.80 -0.08
CA PHE A 15 17.33 12.08 1.00
C PHE A 15 16.92 10.84 1.79
N LEU A 16 16.71 9.70 1.13
CA LEU A 16 16.17 8.49 1.76
C LEU A 16 17.25 7.60 2.43
N GLU A 17 18.52 7.77 2.06
CA GLU A 17 19.63 6.98 2.61
C GLU A 17 19.75 7.03 4.15
N PRO A 18 19.64 8.20 4.82
CA PRO A 18 19.64 8.28 6.28
C PRO A 18 18.48 7.53 6.97
N TYR A 19 17.39 7.26 6.26
CA TYR A 19 16.22 6.53 6.79
C TYR A 19 16.33 5.01 6.61
N GLY A 20 17.46 4.54 6.02
CA GLY A 20 17.76 3.13 5.80
C GLY A 20 17.24 2.57 4.47
N PHE A 21 16.74 3.43 3.58
CA PHE A 21 16.35 2.99 2.24
C PHE A 21 17.59 2.90 1.34
N LYS A 22 17.60 1.88 0.48
CA LYS A 22 18.63 1.67 -0.53
C LYS A 22 18.01 1.70 -1.91
N LYS A 23 18.69 2.33 -2.85
CA LYS A 23 18.31 2.24 -4.26
C LYS A 23 18.56 0.83 -4.77
N VAL A 24 17.51 0.13 -5.20
CA VAL A 24 17.63 -1.19 -5.85
C VAL A 24 18.40 -1.04 -7.16
N ARG A 25 19.33 -1.96 -7.43
CA ARG A 25 20.07 -1.99 -8.68
C ARG A 25 19.12 -2.34 -9.82
N GLY A 26 19.06 -1.50 -10.84
CA GLY A 26 18.18 -1.74 -11.98
C GLY A 26 17.82 -0.47 -12.71
N ARG A 27 16.96 -0.61 -13.72
CA ARG A 27 16.50 0.50 -14.56
C ARG A 27 15.55 1.44 -13.82
N TYR A 28 14.72 0.90 -12.94
CA TYR A 28 13.58 1.62 -12.35
C TYR A 28 13.90 2.23 -10.99
N PRO A 29 13.22 3.32 -10.59
CA PRO A 29 13.61 4.13 -9.45
C PRO A 29 13.14 3.61 -8.07
N TYR A 30 13.20 2.30 -7.80
CA TYR A 30 12.84 1.75 -6.48
C TYR A 30 13.86 2.05 -5.38
N PHE A 31 13.39 2.62 -4.28
CA PHE A 31 14.08 2.81 -3.02
C PHE A 31 13.43 1.92 -1.97
N VAL A 32 14.20 1.01 -1.38
CA VAL A 32 13.66 -0.07 -0.57
C VAL A 32 14.35 -0.12 0.78
N LYS A 33 13.54 -0.31 1.82
CA LYS A 33 13.97 -0.64 3.18
C LYS A 33 13.31 -1.96 3.57
N VAL A 34 14.11 -2.90 4.03
CA VAL A 34 13.62 -4.19 4.51
C VAL A 34 13.68 -4.23 6.03
N ILE A 35 12.61 -4.74 6.65
CA ILE A 35 12.46 -4.86 8.09
C ILE A 35 12.28 -6.34 8.42
N ASN A 36 13.14 -6.85 9.32
CA ASN A 36 13.16 -8.24 9.79
C ASN A 36 13.18 -9.28 8.66
N ASP A 37 13.80 -8.95 7.51
CA ASP A 37 13.84 -9.78 6.29
C ASP A 37 12.46 -10.15 5.68
N GLU A 38 11.35 -9.65 6.23
CA GLU A 38 10.00 -10.07 5.84
C GLU A 38 9.15 -8.95 5.26
N ILE A 39 9.40 -7.71 5.66
CA ILE A 39 8.59 -6.55 5.32
C ILE A 39 9.40 -5.62 4.43
N ILE A 40 8.81 -5.25 3.30
CA ILE A 40 9.43 -4.43 2.27
C ILE A 40 8.69 -3.10 2.22
N GLN A 41 9.36 -2.03 2.67
CA GLN A 41 8.91 -0.66 2.46
C GLN A 41 9.50 -0.13 1.17
N VAL A 42 8.65 0.39 0.28
CA VAL A 42 9.04 0.84 -1.05
C VAL A 42 8.64 2.30 -1.23
N ILE A 43 9.58 3.13 -1.66
CA ILE A 43 9.31 4.44 -2.26
C ILE A 43 9.84 4.39 -3.69
N THR A 44 9.06 4.87 -4.64
CA THR A 44 9.50 4.96 -6.05
C THR A 44 8.73 6.09 -6.73
N PHE A 45 8.98 6.32 -8.02
CA PHE A 45 8.19 7.27 -8.79
C PHE A 45 7.96 6.75 -10.20
N ARG A 46 6.85 7.17 -10.81
CA ARG A 46 6.49 6.80 -12.18
C ARG A 46 5.96 7.98 -12.96
N ASN A 47 6.16 7.94 -14.27
CA ASN A 47 5.54 8.87 -15.19
C ASN A 47 4.11 8.40 -15.51
N LEU A 48 3.13 9.20 -15.14
CA LEU A 48 1.76 9.08 -15.59
C LEU A 48 1.60 9.83 -16.91
N ILE A 49 1.20 9.09 -17.95
CA ILE A 49 1.01 9.65 -19.30
C ILE A 49 0.05 10.83 -19.21
N GLY A 50 0.50 12.01 -19.61
CA GLY A 50 -0.28 13.25 -19.59
C GLY A 50 -0.41 13.94 -18.23
N MET A 51 0.06 13.35 -17.12
CA MET A 51 -0.06 13.94 -15.78
C MET A 51 1.27 14.29 -15.13
N GLY A 52 2.38 13.67 -15.56
CA GLY A 52 3.71 13.98 -15.03
C GLY A 52 4.26 12.88 -14.11
N TYR A 53 5.17 13.23 -13.21
CA TYR A 53 5.85 12.28 -12.33
C TYR A 53 5.23 12.21 -10.95
N ILE A 54 4.69 11.07 -10.57
CA ILE A 54 4.15 10.85 -9.23
C ILE A 54 5.09 10.00 -8.39
N THR A 55 5.40 10.45 -7.18
CA THR A 55 6.07 9.62 -6.16
C THR A 55 5.04 8.74 -5.47
N ILE A 56 5.32 7.46 -5.38
CA ILE A 56 4.46 6.44 -4.79
C ILE A 56 5.17 5.76 -3.63
N VAL A 57 4.38 5.31 -2.68
CA VAL A 57 4.83 4.53 -1.53
C VAL A 57 4.03 3.24 -1.46
N GLY A 58 4.66 2.18 -0.98
CA GLY A 58 3.99 0.91 -0.73
C GLY A 58 4.66 0.13 0.40
N VAL A 59 3.87 -0.77 0.98
CA VAL A 59 4.34 -1.86 1.83
C VAL A 59 4.04 -3.14 1.07
N ALA A 60 4.94 -4.11 1.15
CA ALA A 60 4.76 -5.48 0.71
C ALA A 60 5.39 -6.42 1.73
N THR A 61 5.00 -7.68 1.72
CA THR A 61 5.65 -8.72 2.53
C THR A 61 6.13 -9.87 1.66
N VAL A 62 7.07 -10.66 2.17
CA VAL A 62 7.53 -11.88 1.50
C VAL A 62 6.41 -12.93 1.32
N TYR A 63 5.24 -12.73 1.92
CA TYR A 63 4.07 -13.60 1.83
C TYR A 63 3.08 -13.17 0.74
N GLY A 64 3.23 -11.96 0.17
CA GLY A 64 2.41 -11.44 -0.90
C GLY A 64 2.75 -12.04 -2.28
N GLY A 65 2.37 -11.32 -3.34
CA GLY A 65 2.71 -11.67 -4.72
C GLY A 65 4.22 -11.73 -4.98
N GLU A 66 4.60 -12.24 -6.14
CA GLU A 66 6.01 -12.33 -6.56
C GLU A 66 6.63 -10.93 -6.71
N ILE A 67 7.66 -10.66 -5.91
CA ILE A 67 8.36 -9.37 -5.88
C ILE A 67 9.39 -9.29 -7.01
N ASP A 68 9.21 -8.33 -7.91
CA ASP A 68 10.15 -8.06 -9.01
C ASP A 68 10.38 -6.56 -9.21
N PHE A 69 11.59 -6.06 -8.91
CA PHE A 69 11.98 -4.67 -9.14
C PHE A 69 12.54 -4.43 -10.56
N SER A 70 12.63 -5.48 -11.38
CA SER A 70 12.97 -5.38 -12.81
C SER A 70 11.81 -4.84 -13.64
N ILE A 71 10.59 -4.83 -13.10
CA ILE A 71 9.38 -4.32 -13.75
C ILE A 71 9.17 -2.84 -13.41
N SER A 72 8.63 -2.08 -14.35
CA SER A 72 8.28 -0.66 -14.16
C SER A 72 7.28 -0.49 -13.00
N PRO A 73 7.39 0.55 -12.16
CA PRO A 73 6.40 0.81 -11.11
C PRO A 73 4.98 1.04 -11.65
N LYS A 74 4.85 1.37 -12.94
CA LYS A 74 3.55 1.44 -13.63
C LYS A 74 2.90 0.04 -13.75
N ASP A 75 3.71 -0.96 -14.04
CA ASP A 75 3.26 -2.30 -14.43
C ASP A 75 3.38 -3.30 -13.26
N ASN A 76 3.78 -2.83 -12.07
CA ASN A 76 4.05 -3.66 -10.90
C ASN A 76 2.90 -3.72 -9.89
N GLY A 77 1.68 -3.44 -10.32
CA GLY A 77 0.50 -3.37 -9.46
C GLY A 77 0.08 -4.70 -8.83
N ASN A 78 0.71 -5.81 -9.20
CA ASN A 78 0.38 -7.14 -8.69
C ASN A 78 0.88 -7.40 -7.26
N TRP A 79 1.93 -6.71 -6.82
CA TRP A 79 2.48 -6.85 -5.46
C TRP A 79 2.82 -5.49 -4.84
N LEU A 80 3.17 -4.50 -5.67
CA LEU A 80 3.31 -3.12 -5.20
C LEU A 80 1.96 -2.44 -5.34
N ASP A 81 1.16 -2.54 -4.29
CA ASP A 81 -0.07 -1.79 -4.20
C ASP A 81 0.26 -0.28 -4.28
N ASN A 82 -0.25 0.36 -5.32
CA ASN A 82 0.12 1.72 -5.69
C ASN A 82 -0.73 2.69 -4.85
N TYR A 83 -0.22 3.13 -3.70
CA TYR A 83 -0.92 4.09 -2.86
C TYR A 83 -0.71 5.55 -3.29
N ASP A 84 -0.77 5.82 -4.59
CA ASP A 84 -0.59 7.17 -5.10
C ASP A 84 -1.70 8.13 -4.65
N ILE A 85 -2.95 7.68 -4.65
CA ILE A 85 -4.11 8.53 -4.29
C ILE A 85 -4.76 8.12 -2.96
N GLY A 86 -4.76 6.81 -2.66
CA GLY A 86 -5.49 6.24 -1.52
C GLY A 86 -4.96 6.71 -0.16
N ILE A 87 -3.64 6.71 0.06
CA ILE A 87 -3.05 7.15 1.33
C ILE A 87 -3.38 8.61 1.62
N TYR A 88 -3.24 9.50 0.63
CA TYR A 88 -3.50 10.93 0.82
C TYR A 88 -4.96 11.20 1.15
N LYS A 89 -5.89 10.64 0.37
CA LYS A 89 -7.33 10.74 0.63
C LYS A 89 -7.67 10.21 2.01
N ARG A 90 -7.10 9.05 2.37
CA ARG A 90 -7.34 8.41 3.66
C ARG A 90 -6.82 9.23 4.83
N LEU A 91 -5.61 9.78 4.73
CA LEU A 91 -5.03 10.63 5.77
C LEU A 91 -5.80 11.94 5.95
N LYS A 92 -6.30 12.53 4.85
CA LYS A 92 -7.19 13.71 4.88
C LYS A 92 -8.53 13.38 5.55
N PHE A 93 -9.12 12.23 5.20
CA PHE A 93 -10.37 11.78 5.79
C PHE A 93 -10.24 11.48 7.29
N ASP A 94 -9.16 10.81 7.70
CA ASP A 94 -8.89 10.42 9.08
C ASP A 94 -8.49 11.61 9.96
N ASN A 95 -7.94 12.69 9.39
CA ASN A 95 -7.51 13.86 10.13
C ASN A 95 -8.22 15.14 9.67
N GLU A 96 -9.14 15.64 10.48
CA GLU A 96 -9.80 16.94 10.27
C GLU A 96 -8.82 18.13 10.24
N LYS A 97 -7.57 17.96 10.70
CA LYS A 97 -6.52 18.99 10.65
C LYS A 97 -5.73 19.03 9.34
N PHE A 98 -5.91 18.05 8.45
CA PHE A 98 -5.22 17.99 7.15
C PHE A 98 -6.05 18.61 6.01
N ILE A 99 -7.09 19.39 6.36
CA ILE A 99 -7.95 20.14 5.41
C ILE A 99 -7.13 21.05 4.48
N ASP A 100 -5.96 21.53 4.92
CA ASP A 100 -5.11 22.45 4.16
C ASP A 100 -4.17 21.80 3.13
N ILE A 101 -4.19 20.47 2.93
CA ILE A 101 -3.50 19.89 1.77
C ILE A 101 -4.43 20.08 0.55
N PRO A 102 -4.07 20.94 -0.42
CA PRO A 102 -4.92 21.17 -1.58
C PRO A 102 -5.08 19.87 -2.37
N GLU A 103 -6.28 19.61 -2.87
CA GLU A 103 -6.68 18.38 -3.59
C GLU A 103 -5.83 18.08 -4.84
N THR A 104 -4.99 19.04 -5.27
CA THR A 104 -4.09 18.96 -6.43
C THR A 104 -2.61 18.70 -6.10
N LYS A 105 -2.22 18.40 -4.86
CA LYS A 105 -0.81 18.23 -4.49
C LYS A 105 -0.42 16.83 -4.00
N TYR A 106 -0.69 15.83 -4.83
CA TYR A 106 0.17 14.63 -4.85
C TYR A 106 1.63 15.09 -5.05
N PRO A 107 2.66 14.29 -4.71
CA PRO A 107 4.04 14.53 -5.12
C PRO A 107 4.15 14.30 -6.64
N LEU A 108 3.37 15.09 -7.38
CA LEU A 108 3.19 15.10 -8.82
C LEU A 108 3.98 16.28 -9.35
N ILE A 109 4.96 15.98 -10.18
CA ILE A 109 5.68 16.98 -10.93
C ILE A 109 5.07 17.03 -12.33
N GLU A 110 4.45 18.16 -12.65
CA GLU A 110 3.72 18.38 -13.89
C GLU A 110 4.58 18.06 -15.15
N PRO A 111 3.96 17.59 -16.24
CA PRO A 111 4.69 17.11 -17.41
C PRO A 111 5.44 18.21 -18.15
N ASP A 112 4.99 19.46 -18.02
CA ASP A 112 5.44 20.64 -18.77
C ASP A 112 6.19 21.67 -17.91
N ILE A 113 6.61 21.27 -16.70
CA ILE A 113 7.41 22.12 -15.82
C ILE A 113 8.70 22.57 -16.50
N GLU A 114 9.04 23.85 -16.38
CA GLU A 114 10.26 24.40 -16.95
C GLU A 114 11.49 23.90 -16.19
N GLU A 115 12.62 23.74 -16.89
CA GLU A 115 13.86 23.20 -16.30
C GLU A 115 14.38 24.04 -15.12
N LYS A 116 14.15 25.36 -15.16
CA LYS A 116 14.48 26.28 -14.07
C LYS A 116 13.70 25.98 -12.78
N ASP A 117 12.53 25.36 -12.88
CA ASP A 117 11.62 25.08 -11.76
C ASP A 117 11.76 23.63 -11.25
N PHE A 118 12.59 22.79 -11.89
CA PHE A 118 12.81 21.39 -11.49
C PHE A 118 13.25 21.27 -10.03
N GLN A 119 14.18 22.12 -9.60
CA GLN A 119 14.72 22.08 -8.24
C GLN A 119 13.60 22.28 -7.21
N GLN A 120 12.74 23.29 -7.43
CA GLN A 120 11.62 23.59 -6.54
C GLN A 120 10.61 22.44 -6.48
N ALA A 121 10.30 21.80 -7.62
CA ALA A 121 9.38 20.66 -7.65
C ALA A 121 9.95 19.41 -6.97
N ILE A 122 11.26 19.19 -7.07
CA ILE A 122 11.95 18.11 -6.37
C ILE A 122 11.97 18.36 -4.86
N GLU A 123 12.31 19.57 -4.42
CA GLU A 123 12.28 19.96 -3.00
C GLU A 123 10.86 19.81 -2.41
N TYR A 124 9.85 20.24 -3.16
CA TYR A 124 8.45 20.07 -2.74
C TYR A 124 8.08 18.58 -2.60
N THR A 125 8.48 17.75 -3.57
CA THR A 125 8.30 16.29 -3.52
C THR A 125 8.97 15.69 -2.29
N ILE A 126 10.23 16.05 -2.02
CA ILE A 126 10.95 15.61 -0.83
C ILE A 126 10.23 16.03 0.44
N SER A 127 9.71 17.26 0.52
CA SER A 127 8.97 17.73 1.69
C SER A 127 7.71 16.89 1.96
N ILE A 128 7.00 16.45 0.92
CA ILE A 128 5.83 15.56 1.07
C ILE A 128 6.28 14.19 1.58
N VAL A 129 7.33 13.63 0.97
CA VAL A 129 7.88 12.33 1.40
C VAL A 129 8.30 12.40 2.86
N GLN A 130 9.00 13.47 3.26
CA GLN A 130 9.48 13.70 4.62
C GLN A 130 8.36 13.82 5.63
N ASN A 131 7.38 14.70 5.37
CA ASN A 131 6.41 15.10 6.38
C ASN A 131 5.18 14.19 6.41
N LEU A 132 4.92 13.43 5.35
CA LEU A 132 3.72 12.60 5.23
C LEU A 132 4.04 11.11 5.04
N LEU A 133 4.83 10.74 4.03
CA LEU A 133 4.97 9.33 3.65
C LEU A 133 5.92 8.56 4.58
N LEU A 134 7.04 9.16 4.98
CA LEU A 134 7.98 8.52 5.90
C LEU A 134 7.35 8.23 7.28
N PRO A 135 6.60 9.16 7.92
CA PRO A 135 5.88 8.86 9.15
C PRO A 135 4.86 7.72 8.99
N VAL A 136 4.20 7.61 7.84
CA VAL A 136 3.27 6.53 7.55
C VAL A 136 3.99 5.18 7.51
N LEU A 137 5.11 5.09 6.79
CA LEU A 137 5.95 3.89 6.73
C LEU A 137 6.59 3.55 8.07
N ALA A 138 7.02 4.54 8.84
CA ALA A 138 7.68 4.33 10.12
C ALA A 138 6.81 3.59 11.15
N ARG A 139 5.48 3.60 10.98
CA ARG A 139 4.54 2.83 11.81
C ARG A 139 4.58 1.33 11.54
N VAL A 140 5.11 0.91 10.39
CA VAL A 140 5.15 -0.50 9.96
C VAL A 140 6.49 -1.11 10.35
N THR A 141 6.49 -1.93 11.40
CA THR A 141 7.70 -2.49 12.01
C THR A 141 7.65 -4.01 12.23
N ASP A 142 6.46 -4.60 12.06
CA ASP A 142 6.16 -6.02 12.25
C ASP A 142 4.93 -6.42 11.41
N LEU A 143 4.60 -7.72 11.35
CA LEU A 143 3.46 -8.20 10.55
C LEU A 143 2.10 -7.64 11.06
N PRO A 144 1.83 -7.54 12.38
CA PRO A 144 0.60 -6.90 12.87
C PRO A 144 0.43 -5.43 12.43
N SER A 145 1.51 -4.65 12.40
CA SER A 145 1.49 -3.28 11.90
C SER A 145 1.36 -3.22 10.37
N CYS A 146 1.83 -4.23 9.62
CA CYS A 146 1.52 -4.39 8.19
C CYS A 146 0.02 -4.60 7.97
N VAL A 147 -0.60 -5.53 8.71
CA VAL A 147 -2.05 -5.76 8.65
C VAL A 147 -2.81 -4.48 8.97
N SER A 148 -2.40 -3.75 10.01
CA SER A 148 -3.00 -2.46 10.37
C SER A 148 -2.86 -1.42 9.25
N PHE A 149 -1.71 -1.39 8.57
CA PHE A 149 -1.46 -0.51 7.42
C PHE A 149 -2.43 -0.81 6.26
N TYR A 150 -2.53 -2.08 5.83
CA TYR A 150 -3.47 -2.46 4.77
C TYR A 150 -4.93 -2.22 5.18
N GLN A 151 -5.31 -2.50 6.43
CA GLN A 151 -6.66 -2.20 6.92
C GLN A 151 -7.02 -0.70 6.85
N GLN A 152 -6.02 0.17 7.00
CA GLN A 152 -6.19 1.61 6.88
C GLN A 152 -6.25 2.02 5.40
N PHE A 153 -5.34 1.53 4.56
CA PHE A 153 -5.09 2.12 3.24
C PHE A 153 -5.53 1.26 2.05
N SER A 154 -5.56 -0.07 2.15
CA SER A 154 -6.03 -0.98 1.09
C SER A 154 -6.55 -2.30 1.68
N ARG A 155 -7.82 -2.26 2.09
CA ARG A 155 -8.47 -3.40 2.73
C ARG A 155 -8.57 -4.62 1.80
N SER A 156 -8.58 -4.39 0.49
CA SER A 156 -8.68 -5.43 -0.53
C SER A 156 -7.46 -6.33 -0.57
N GLU A 157 -6.25 -5.83 -0.27
CA GLU A 157 -5.02 -6.64 -0.28
C GLU A 157 -5.07 -7.77 0.76
N LEU A 158 -5.80 -7.57 1.86
CA LEU A 158 -5.99 -8.57 2.90
C LEU A 158 -7.16 -9.53 2.63
N SER A 159 -7.76 -9.50 1.44
CA SER A 159 -8.87 -10.40 1.11
C SER A 159 -8.40 -11.84 0.98
N LEU A 160 -9.21 -12.74 1.53
CA LEU A 160 -9.12 -14.17 1.33
C LEU A 160 -10.03 -14.57 0.16
N TYR A 161 -9.60 -15.60 -0.56
CA TYR A 161 -10.32 -16.18 -1.69
C TYR A 161 -10.38 -17.70 -1.52
N SER A 162 -11.31 -18.34 -2.23
CA SER A 162 -11.37 -19.81 -2.29
C SER A 162 -10.13 -20.39 -2.95
N GLU A 163 -9.62 -19.74 -3.99
CA GLU A 163 -8.38 -20.10 -4.68
C GLU A 163 -7.18 -19.38 -4.05
N ILE A 164 -6.26 -20.16 -3.46
CA ILE A 164 -5.12 -19.64 -2.68
C ILE A 164 -4.19 -18.75 -3.52
N LYS A 165 -3.98 -19.08 -4.79
CA LYS A 165 -3.12 -18.33 -5.71
C LYS A 165 -3.58 -16.87 -5.91
N ASP A 166 -4.87 -16.60 -5.73
CA ASP A 166 -5.48 -15.27 -5.93
C ASP A 166 -5.38 -14.41 -4.67
N ILE A 167 -4.93 -14.98 -3.54
CA ILE A 167 -4.68 -14.24 -2.31
C ILE A 167 -3.43 -13.39 -2.52
N SER A 168 -3.56 -12.06 -2.39
CA SER A 168 -2.42 -11.12 -2.34
C SER A 168 -1.77 -11.18 -0.94
N GLU A 169 -1.82 -10.10 -0.18
CA GLU A 169 -1.33 -10.01 1.22
C GLU A 169 -2.28 -10.67 2.24
N GLY A 170 -3.41 -11.23 1.80
CA GLY A 170 -4.39 -11.91 2.66
C GLY A 170 -3.81 -13.06 3.49
N LEU A 171 -2.69 -13.66 3.07
CA LEU A 171 -1.98 -14.68 3.84
C LEU A 171 -1.49 -14.15 5.20
N LEU A 172 -1.25 -12.84 5.33
CA LEU A 172 -0.90 -12.20 6.59
C LEU A 172 -1.96 -12.42 7.67
N ASN A 173 -3.24 -12.56 7.30
CA ASN A 173 -4.29 -12.84 8.27
C ASN A 173 -3.97 -14.13 9.04
N PHE A 174 -3.50 -15.19 8.36
CA PHE A 174 -3.19 -16.46 8.99
C PHE A 174 -1.98 -16.38 9.93
N LEU A 175 -1.01 -15.52 9.59
CA LEU A 175 0.20 -15.30 10.38
C LEU A 175 -0.03 -14.42 11.61
N VAL A 176 -0.90 -13.40 11.49
CA VAL A 176 -1.09 -12.39 12.54
C VAL A 176 -2.15 -12.78 13.55
N PHE A 177 -3.32 -13.21 13.09
CA PHE A 177 -4.42 -13.57 13.99
C PHE A 177 -4.19 -14.96 14.55
N LYS A 178 -4.34 -15.16 15.87
CA LYS A 178 -4.00 -16.43 16.53
C LYS A 178 -5.10 -17.48 16.37
N ASN A 179 -6.34 -17.05 16.26
CA ASN A 179 -7.52 -17.91 16.19
C ASN A 179 -8.68 -17.21 15.48
N VAL A 180 -9.76 -17.99 15.25
CA VAL A 180 -10.97 -17.52 14.56
C VAL A 180 -11.66 -16.39 15.32
N GLU A 181 -11.70 -16.44 16.66
CA GLU A 181 -12.36 -15.42 17.48
C GLU A 181 -11.68 -14.05 17.33
N GLU A 182 -10.35 -14.01 17.35
CA GLU A 182 -9.58 -12.78 17.17
C GLU A 182 -9.80 -12.19 15.77
N TYR A 183 -9.76 -13.03 14.74
CA TYR A 183 -10.02 -12.61 13.36
C TYR A 183 -11.46 -12.10 13.20
N GLN A 184 -12.45 -12.84 13.69
CA GLN A 184 -13.86 -12.47 13.65
C GLN A 184 -14.10 -11.12 14.35
N LYS A 185 -13.52 -10.92 15.53
CA LYS A 185 -13.62 -9.64 16.25
C LYS A 185 -13.03 -8.50 15.42
N ASN A 186 -11.86 -8.70 14.81
CA ASN A 186 -11.26 -7.69 13.94
C ASN A 186 -12.14 -7.39 12.71
N ARG A 187 -12.67 -8.42 12.05
CA ARG A 187 -13.54 -8.28 10.87
C ARG A 187 -14.83 -7.54 11.20
N MET A 188 -15.48 -7.83 12.32
CA MET A 188 -16.67 -7.12 12.77
C MET A 188 -16.37 -5.65 13.12
N MET A 189 -15.23 -5.38 13.77
CA MET A 189 -14.78 -4.01 14.04
C MET A 189 -14.56 -3.22 12.73
N LEU A 190 -13.95 -3.83 11.71
CA LEU A 190 -13.75 -3.20 10.40
C LEU A 190 -15.06 -3.00 9.64
N TYR A 191 -16.01 -3.92 9.77
CA TYR A 191 -17.37 -3.78 9.24
C TYR A 191 -18.05 -2.55 9.83
N ASP A 192 -18.08 -2.42 11.16
CA ASP A 192 -18.70 -1.28 11.83
C ASP A 192 -18.01 0.04 11.50
N LYS A 193 -16.67 0.06 11.52
CA LYS A 193 -15.89 1.22 11.09
C LYS A 193 -16.23 1.61 9.64
N GLY A 194 -16.26 0.63 8.74
CA GLY A 194 -16.55 0.85 7.34
C GLY A 194 -18.00 1.26 7.04
N LYS A 195 -18.95 0.96 7.93
CA LYS A 195 -20.34 1.44 7.87
C LYS A 195 -20.42 2.91 8.27
N MET A 196 -19.77 3.28 9.39
CA MET A 196 -19.69 4.67 9.85
C MET A 196 -18.99 5.58 8.84
N GLU A 197 -17.92 5.09 8.21
CA GLU A 197 -17.19 5.83 7.16
C GLU A 197 -18.08 6.12 5.95
N MET A 198 -18.81 5.12 5.47
CA MET A 198 -19.70 5.26 4.31
C MET A 198 -20.82 6.26 4.59
N LEU A 199 -21.40 6.22 5.80
CA LEU A 199 -22.40 7.19 6.21
C LEU A 199 -21.84 8.62 6.22
N LYS A 200 -20.65 8.81 6.80
CA LYS A 200 -19.96 10.11 6.80
C LYS A 200 -19.65 10.60 5.39
N GLU A 201 -19.17 9.73 4.50
CA GLU A 201 -18.89 10.08 3.11
C GLU A 201 -20.16 10.45 2.32
N MET A 202 -21.28 9.79 2.61
CA MET A 202 -22.59 10.12 2.05
C MET A 202 -23.08 11.50 2.55
N GLU A 203 -22.97 11.77 3.86
CA GLU A 203 -23.33 13.07 4.46
C GLU A 203 -22.48 14.23 3.92
N LEU A 204 -21.21 13.98 3.62
CA LEU A 204 -20.29 14.96 3.02
C LEU A 204 -20.46 15.10 1.50
N GLY A 205 -21.32 14.29 0.87
CA GLY A 205 -21.55 14.30 -0.58
C GLY A 205 -20.39 13.71 -1.41
N TYR A 206 -19.46 12.98 -0.79
CA TYR A 206 -18.38 12.27 -1.48
C TYR A 206 -18.86 10.97 -2.13
N LEU A 207 -19.91 10.35 -1.57
CA LEU A 207 -20.60 9.23 -2.17
C LEU A 207 -21.98 9.68 -2.65
N PRO A 208 -22.30 9.54 -3.95
CA PRO A 208 -23.62 9.88 -4.48
C PRO A 208 -24.63 8.76 -4.18
N TYR A 209 -24.63 8.25 -2.96
CA TYR A 209 -25.51 7.17 -2.51
C TYR A 209 -26.84 7.74 -2.03
N THR A 210 -27.93 7.08 -2.40
CA THR A 210 -29.20 7.22 -1.69
C THR A 210 -29.17 6.43 -0.39
N GLN A 211 -30.18 6.64 0.46
CA GLN A 211 -30.36 5.83 1.66
C GLN A 211 -30.51 4.33 1.33
N GLU A 212 -31.21 4.00 0.24
CA GLU A 212 -31.37 2.61 -0.24
C GLU A 212 -30.04 2.02 -0.71
N ASP A 213 -29.19 2.80 -1.39
CA ASP A 213 -27.86 2.36 -1.81
C ASP A 213 -26.96 2.09 -0.60
N TYR A 214 -27.00 2.96 0.41
CA TYR A 214 -26.30 2.75 1.67
C TYR A 214 -26.73 1.46 2.37
N GLU A 215 -28.04 1.24 2.52
CA GLU A 215 -28.57 0.03 3.16
C GLU A 215 -28.16 -1.24 2.41
N ARG A 216 -28.21 -1.24 1.07
CA ARG A 216 -27.73 -2.35 0.24
C ARG A 216 -26.23 -2.59 0.43
N ALA A 217 -25.42 -1.54 0.37
CA ALA A 217 -23.97 -1.65 0.53
C ALA A 217 -23.58 -2.15 1.93
N VAL A 218 -24.35 -1.81 2.97
CA VAL A 218 -24.16 -2.34 4.33
C VAL A 218 -24.47 -3.83 4.42
N ILE A 219 -25.47 -4.33 3.70
CA ILE A 219 -25.79 -5.77 3.62
C ILE A 219 -24.68 -6.51 2.87
N GLU A 220 -24.30 -6.05 1.67
CA GLU A 220 -23.24 -6.65 0.86
C GLU A 220 -21.90 -6.73 1.63
N LYS A 221 -21.59 -5.69 2.41
CA LYS A 221 -20.39 -5.65 3.24
C LYS A 221 -20.46 -6.61 4.42
N LEU A 222 -21.63 -6.86 4.97
CA LEU A 222 -21.83 -7.87 6.02
C LEU A 222 -21.63 -9.28 5.45
N GLU A 223 -22.21 -9.57 4.29
CA GLU A 223 -22.05 -10.84 3.57
C GLU A 223 -20.58 -11.10 3.25
N TYR A 224 -19.88 -10.11 2.66
CA TYR A 224 -18.45 -10.20 2.43
C TYR A 224 -17.66 -10.42 3.73
N THR A 225 -18.03 -9.75 4.83
CA THR A 225 -17.37 -9.93 6.12
C THR A 225 -17.54 -11.35 6.67
N GLN A 226 -18.75 -11.91 6.55
CA GLN A 226 -19.05 -13.29 6.94
C GLN A 226 -18.28 -14.29 6.08
N GLU A 227 -18.18 -14.05 4.77
CA GLU A 227 -17.43 -14.91 3.86
C GLU A 227 -15.93 -14.92 4.19
N GLN A 228 -15.34 -13.76 4.50
CA GLN A 228 -13.95 -13.69 4.94
C GLN A 228 -13.72 -14.49 6.24
N ILE A 229 -14.64 -14.41 7.21
CA ILE A 229 -14.58 -15.20 8.45
C ILE A 229 -14.69 -16.69 8.15
N ARG A 230 -15.59 -17.09 7.25
CA ARG A 230 -15.77 -18.48 6.82
C ARG A 230 -14.48 -19.02 6.18
N LEU A 231 -13.95 -18.33 5.18
CA LEU A 231 -12.70 -18.71 4.50
C LEU A 231 -11.54 -18.82 5.49
N PHE A 232 -11.37 -17.85 6.38
CA PHE A 232 -10.33 -17.93 7.40
C PHE A 232 -10.47 -19.15 8.30
N THR A 233 -11.71 -19.43 8.74
CA THR A 233 -12.01 -20.57 9.62
C THR A 233 -11.69 -21.90 8.96
N GLU A 234 -12.08 -22.07 7.70
CA GLU A 234 -11.87 -23.29 6.93
C GLU A 234 -10.40 -23.50 6.55
N GLN A 235 -9.71 -22.41 6.18
CA GLN A 235 -8.38 -22.49 5.56
C GLN A 235 -7.23 -22.37 6.56
N ARG A 236 -7.44 -21.84 7.77
CA ARG A 236 -6.35 -21.51 8.72
C ARG A 236 -5.39 -22.66 9.03
N ASN A 237 -5.90 -23.89 9.09
CA ASN A 237 -5.10 -25.08 9.39
C ASN A 237 -4.92 -26.00 8.17
N SER A 238 -5.28 -25.52 6.97
CA SER A 238 -5.12 -26.29 5.75
C SER A 238 -3.62 -26.44 5.43
N PRO A 239 -3.16 -27.67 5.10
CA PRO A 239 -1.79 -27.88 4.64
C PRO A 239 -1.43 -27.04 3.41
N GLU A 240 -2.41 -26.78 2.53
CA GLU A 240 -2.20 -25.96 1.33
C GLU A 240 -1.84 -24.51 1.68
N ILE A 241 -2.51 -23.89 2.65
CA ILE A 241 -2.17 -22.52 3.10
C ILE A 241 -0.78 -22.47 3.71
N LEU A 242 -0.45 -23.43 4.58
CA LEU A 242 0.85 -23.48 5.24
C LEU A 242 1.98 -23.68 4.22
N ALA A 243 1.75 -24.52 3.21
CA ALA A 243 2.69 -24.74 2.11
C ALA A 243 2.85 -23.48 1.24
N GLU A 244 1.75 -22.76 0.95
CA GLU A 244 1.81 -21.53 0.15
C GLU A 244 2.58 -20.41 0.86
N ILE A 245 2.36 -20.23 2.17
CA ILE A 245 3.07 -19.25 2.99
C ILE A 245 4.58 -19.48 2.91
N GLU A 246 5.02 -20.73 3.10
CA GLU A 246 6.43 -21.10 2.99
C GLU A 246 6.96 -20.95 1.55
N TYR A 247 6.18 -21.36 0.56
CA TYR A 247 6.55 -21.22 -0.85
C TYR A 247 6.83 -19.76 -1.23
N ARG A 248 5.89 -18.85 -0.94
CA ARG A 248 6.02 -17.43 -1.26
C ARG A 248 7.15 -16.77 -0.50
N LYS A 249 7.29 -17.09 0.79
CA LYS A 249 8.42 -16.62 1.59
C LYS A 249 9.75 -17.00 0.94
N ASN A 250 9.92 -18.27 0.56
CA ASN A 250 11.15 -18.73 -0.07
C ASN A 250 11.38 -18.11 -1.45
N LEU A 251 10.33 -18.00 -2.28
CA LEU A 251 10.37 -17.35 -3.59
C LEU A 251 10.83 -15.88 -3.48
N ASN A 252 10.17 -15.12 -2.61
CA ASN A 252 10.45 -13.70 -2.44
C ASN A 252 11.79 -13.44 -1.76
N ILE A 253 12.19 -14.21 -0.74
CA ILE A 253 13.53 -14.11 -0.14
C ILE A 253 14.62 -14.37 -1.19
N LYS A 254 14.43 -15.38 -2.04
CA LYS A 254 15.35 -15.66 -3.14
C LYS A 254 15.44 -14.47 -4.10
N SER A 255 14.30 -13.95 -4.54
CA SER A 255 14.22 -12.80 -5.45
C SER A 255 14.91 -11.55 -4.86
N LEU A 256 14.67 -11.25 -3.57
CA LEU A 256 15.29 -10.12 -2.88
C LEU A 256 16.83 -10.23 -2.82
N ARG A 257 17.35 -11.44 -2.60
CA ARG A 257 18.81 -11.71 -2.62
C ARG A 257 19.41 -11.54 -4.02
N GLU A 258 18.76 -12.09 -5.03
CA GLU A 258 19.20 -11.98 -6.44
C GLU A 258 19.24 -10.52 -6.89
N GLN A 259 18.27 -9.72 -6.45
CA GLN A 259 18.17 -8.29 -6.72
C GLN A 259 19.02 -7.43 -5.75
N LYS A 260 19.76 -8.05 -4.83
CA LYS A 260 20.67 -7.42 -3.84
C LYS A 260 19.98 -6.37 -2.96
N VAL A 261 18.74 -6.66 -2.58
CA VAL A 261 17.96 -5.85 -1.65
C VAL A 261 18.29 -6.22 -0.20
N ILE A 262 18.45 -7.52 0.04
CA ILE A 262 18.94 -8.13 1.29
C ILE A 262 20.20 -8.96 1.04
#